data_AF-R7UAA9-F1
#
_entry.id   AF-R7UAA9-F1
#
_cell.length_a   1.000
_cell.length_b   1.000
_cell.length_c   1.000
_cell.angle_alpha   90.00
_cell.angle_beta   90.00
_cell.angle_gamma   90.00
#
_symmetry.space_group_name_H-M   'P 1'
#
loop_
_entity.id
_entity.type
_entity.pdbx_description
1 polymer ?
#
loop_
_entity_poly.entity_id
_entity_poly.type
_entity_poly.pdbx_seq_one_letter_code
_entity_poly.pdbx_strand_id
1 'polypeptide(L)'
;MFKEFHSLVPSAKLFVNDFAVFAGATHNIAYKRQVERLLATGAPIGGIGVQAHFSKPSPMVSYMKRLSVLAQTGIPIWLTEMDVRFGNDDEQVAFLDDILRLTFSLPYVEGIIFWGFWDGHIEHNVRPFMTGPNFELTKYGEKFDELLLKEWRTHETFGLPSTLSVSKRAFYGQYKLTATYENSTLWTKDIELENNTNGVVFVEI
;
A
#
# COMPACT_ATOMS: atom_id res chain seq x y z
N MET A 1 17.14 6.71 -22.28
CA MET A 1 16.48 6.73 -20.95
C MET A 1 16.27 5.33 -20.34
N PHE A 2 15.13 4.63 -20.42
CA PHE A 2 14.92 3.38 -19.64
C PHE A 2 16.03 2.33 -19.79
N LYS A 3 16.35 1.93 -21.03
CA LYS A 3 17.41 0.93 -21.31
C LYS A 3 18.79 1.40 -20.87
N GLU A 4 19.07 2.67 -21.07
CA GLU A 4 20.34 3.31 -20.72
C GLU A 4 20.52 3.36 -19.20
N PHE A 5 19.51 3.81 -18.46
CA PHE A 5 19.55 3.81 -17.00
C PHE A 5 19.68 2.38 -16.46
N HIS A 6 18.93 1.43 -17.00
CA HIS A 6 19.05 0.03 -16.59
C HIS A 6 20.44 -0.55 -16.88
N SER A 7 21.13 -0.13 -17.94
CA SER A 7 22.51 -0.55 -18.20
C SER A 7 23.51 -0.03 -17.16
N LEU A 8 23.22 1.13 -16.55
CA LEU A 8 24.04 1.74 -15.50
C LEU A 8 23.68 1.20 -14.11
N VAL A 9 22.40 0.95 -13.85
CA VAL A 9 21.88 0.49 -12.56
C VAL A 9 20.88 -0.66 -12.77
N PRO A 10 21.34 -1.90 -13.05
CA PRO A 10 20.45 -3.02 -13.38
C PRO A 10 19.52 -3.44 -12.24
N SER A 11 19.89 -3.15 -10.99
CA SER A 11 19.11 -3.49 -9.79
C SER A 11 17.91 -2.56 -9.55
N ALA A 12 17.86 -1.40 -10.20
CA ALA A 12 16.77 -0.44 -9.98
C ALA A 12 15.49 -0.88 -10.68
N LYS A 13 14.37 -0.94 -9.94
CA LYS A 13 13.03 -1.11 -10.49
C LYS A 13 12.59 0.21 -11.13
N LEU A 14 12.41 0.23 -12.46
CA LEU A 14 12.06 1.45 -13.19
C LEU A 14 10.56 1.59 -13.37
N PHE A 15 10.06 2.81 -13.17
CA PHE A 15 8.65 3.13 -13.23
C PHE A 15 8.36 4.10 -14.37
N VAL A 16 7.25 3.91 -15.06
CA VAL A 16 6.53 5.05 -15.64
C VAL A 16 5.69 5.69 -14.53
N ASN A 17 5.45 6.99 -14.56
CA ASN A 17 4.62 7.67 -13.56
C ASN A 17 3.84 8.80 -14.22
N ASP A 18 2.53 8.89 -13.98
CA ASP A 18 1.70 9.92 -14.60
C ASP A 18 0.47 10.29 -13.77
N PHE A 19 -0.03 11.50 -14.01
CA PHE A 19 -1.17 12.11 -13.32
C PHE A 19 -2.47 11.90 -14.12
N ALA A 20 -3.61 12.00 -13.44
CA ALA A 20 -4.96 11.89 -14.03
C ALA A 20 -5.31 10.57 -14.75
N VAL A 21 -4.37 9.63 -14.91
CA VAL A 21 -4.57 8.30 -15.50
C VAL A 21 -5.37 7.32 -14.63
N PHE A 22 -5.55 7.65 -13.35
CA PHE A 22 -6.26 6.83 -12.36
C PHE A 22 -7.27 7.64 -11.54
N ALA A 23 -6.82 8.61 -10.74
CA ALA A 23 -7.69 9.48 -9.96
C ALA A 23 -8.57 10.33 -10.89
N GLY A 24 -7.97 10.87 -11.94
CA GLY A 24 -8.67 11.42 -13.09
C GLY A 24 -9.31 10.33 -13.96
N ALA A 25 -10.35 10.71 -14.70
CA ALA A 25 -11.01 9.83 -15.67
C ALA A 25 -10.40 9.96 -17.09
N THR A 26 -9.20 10.54 -17.22
CA THR A 26 -8.61 10.90 -18.50
C THR A 26 -7.38 10.05 -18.80
N HIS A 27 -7.10 9.83 -20.09
CA HIS A 27 -5.86 9.23 -20.59
C HIS A 27 -5.48 7.81 -20.12
N ASN A 28 -6.26 7.12 -19.28
CA ASN A 28 -5.98 5.76 -18.78
C ASN A 28 -5.63 4.74 -19.89
N ILE A 29 -6.41 4.72 -20.98
CA ILE A 29 -6.16 3.85 -22.15
C ILE A 29 -4.90 4.28 -22.91
N ALA A 30 -4.65 5.58 -23.04
CA ALA A 30 -3.47 6.09 -23.72
C ALA A 30 -2.18 5.74 -22.94
N TYR A 31 -2.24 5.85 -21.62
CA TYR A 31 -1.15 5.48 -20.71
C TYR A 31 -0.85 3.98 -20.79
N LYS A 32 -1.88 3.12 -20.74
CA LYS A 32 -1.73 1.67 -21.01
C LYS A 32 -0.98 1.41 -22.33
N ARG A 33 -1.43 2.02 -23.43
CA ARG A 33 -0.80 1.86 -24.75
C ARG A 33 0.65 2.35 -24.77
N GLN A 34 0.97 3.39 -24.03
CA GLN A 34 2.34 3.87 -23.90
C GLN A 34 3.22 2.82 -23.20
N VAL A 35 2.75 2.24 -22.10
CA VAL A 35 3.44 1.15 -21.40
C VAL A 35 3.65 -0.04 -22.33
N GLU A 36 2.61 -0.49 -23.03
CA GLU A 36 2.71 -1.60 -23.98
C GLU A 36 3.74 -1.35 -25.09
N ARG A 37 3.81 -0.12 -25.62
CA ARG A 37 4.84 0.24 -26.60
C ARG A 37 6.25 0.20 -26.01
N LEU A 38 6.43 0.69 -24.79
CA LEU A 38 7.74 0.66 -24.12
C LEU A 38 8.18 -0.79 -23.90
N LEU A 39 7.29 -1.65 -23.40
CA LEU A 39 7.54 -3.09 -23.25
C LEU A 39 7.88 -3.77 -24.59
N ALA A 40 7.12 -3.47 -25.66
CA ALA A 40 7.37 -4.01 -27.00
C ALA A 40 8.74 -3.59 -27.58
N THR A 41 9.28 -2.44 -27.16
CA THR A 41 10.63 -2.02 -27.52
C THR A 41 11.72 -2.61 -26.61
N GLY A 42 11.38 -3.42 -25.61
CA GLY A 42 12.33 -4.00 -24.65
C GLY A 42 12.78 -3.03 -23.56
N ALA A 43 11.96 -2.05 -23.19
CA ALA A 43 12.24 -1.21 -22.02
C ALA A 43 12.00 -2.02 -20.72
N PRO A 44 12.94 -2.02 -19.77
CA PRO A 44 12.82 -2.79 -18.52
C PRO A 44 11.95 -2.04 -17.50
N ILE A 45 10.65 -1.93 -17.78
CA ILE A 45 9.67 -1.35 -16.87
C ILE A 45 9.32 -2.38 -15.79
N GLY A 46 9.58 -2.03 -14.53
CA GLY A 46 9.23 -2.84 -13.37
C GLY A 46 7.94 -2.41 -12.67
N GLY A 47 7.42 -1.20 -12.94
CA GLY A 47 6.20 -0.72 -12.31
C GLY A 47 5.48 0.39 -13.09
N ILE A 48 4.18 0.50 -12.84
CA ILE A 48 3.31 1.58 -13.32
C ILE A 48 2.93 2.45 -12.13
N GLY A 49 3.50 3.64 -12.07
CA GLY A 49 3.07 4.70 -11.16
C GLY A 49 1.80 5.36 -11.66
N VAL A 50 0.82 5.48 -10.76
CA VAL A 50 -0.32 6.37 -10.90
C VAL A 50 -0.28 7.34 -9.74
N GLN A 51 -0.16 8.63 -10.00
CA GLN A 51 0.07 9.60 -8.92
C GLN A 51 -1.04 9.56 -7.88
N ALA A 52 -2.30 9.40 -8.30
CA ALA A 52 -3.45 9.30 -7.41
C ALA A 52 -3.76 10.59 -6.60
N HIS A 53 -3.53 11.77 -7.20
CA HIS A 53 -4.07 13.03 -6.70
C HIS A 53 -5.59 13.10 -6.90
N PHE A 54 -6.36 12.88 -5.84
CA PHE A 54 -7.83 12.88 -5.91
C PHE A 54 -8.39 14.29 -5.67
N SER A 55 -8.82 14.95 -6.73
CA SER A 55 -9.45 16.28 -6.68
C SER A 55 -10.98 16.26 -6.68
N LYS A 56 -11.59 15.09 -6.96
CA LYS A 56 -13.03 14.84 -6.86
C LYS A 56 -13.31 13.34 -6.72
N PRO A 57 -14.42 12.95 -6.08
CA PRO A 57 -14.76 11.54 -5.95
C PRO A 57 -15.27 10.97 -7.28
N SER A 58 -15.05 9.68 -7.48
CA SER A 58 -15.72 8.82 -8.47
C SER A 58 -16.23 7.59 -7.72
N PRO A 59 -17.23 6.86 -8.26
CA PRO A 59 -17.64 5.58 -7.67
C PRO A 59 -16.45 4.60 -7.59
N MET A 60 -16.32 3.85 -6.49
CA MET A 60 -15.20 2.91 -6.27
C MET A 60 -15.01 1.90 -7.41
N VAL A 61 -16.12 1.41 -7.98
CA VAL A 61 -16.11 0.54 -9.16
C VAL A 61 -15.38 1.16 -10.37
N SER A 62 -15.41 2.49 -10.50
CA SER A 62 -14.70 3.20 -11.57
C SER A 62 -13.19 3.16 -11.35
N TYR A 63 -12.72 3.35 -10.11
CA TYR A 63 -11.30 3.23 -9.77
C TYR A 63 -10.80 1.80 -10.00
N MET A 64 -11.56 0.80 -9.55
CA MET A 64 -11.27 -0.61 -9.81
C MET A 64 -11.11 -0.90 -11.30
N LYS A 65 -12.05 -0.41 -12.13
CA LYS A 65 -11.99 -0.58 -13.59
C LYS A 65 -10.76 0.08 -14.21
N ARG A 66 -10.40 1.29 -13.79
CA ARG A 66 -9.23 2.02 -14.30
C ARG A 66 -7.92 1.29 -13.96
N LEU A 67 -7.79 0.77 -12.74
CA LEU A 67 -6.63 -0.05 -12.36
C LEU A 67 -6.62 -1.38 -13.12
N SER A 68 -7.78 -2.02 -13.29
CA SER A 68 -7.91 -3.27 -14.05
C SER A 68 -7.47 -3.12 -15.52
N VAL A 69 -7.70 -1.95 -16.13
CA VAL A 69 -7.19 -1.65 -17.48
C VAL A 69 -5.66 -1.64 -17.50
N LEU A 70 -5.02 -0.96 -16.56
CA LEU A 70 -3.55 -0.93 -16.47
C LEU A 70 -2.97 -2.30 -16.12
N ALA A 71 -3.66 -3.08 -15.30
CA ALA A 71 -3.25 -4.42 -14.89
C ALA A 71 -3.13 -5.40 -16.07
N GLN A 72 -3.84 -5.15 -17.18
CA GLN A 72 -3.71 -5.96 -18.42
C GLN A 72 -2.31 -5.90 -19.04
N THR A 73 -1.46 -4.94 -18.65
CA THR A 73 -0.05 -4.91 -19.08
C THR A 73 0.80 -6.00 -18.43
N GLY A 74 0.32 -6.62 -17.35
CA GLY A 74 1.09 -7.56 -16.53
C GLY A 74 2.15 -6.88 -15.65
N ILE A 75 2.21 -5.55 -15.62
CA ILE A 75 3.16 -4.80 -14.80
C ILE A 75 2.48 -4.34 -13.50
N PRO A 76 3.13 -4.49 -12.34
CA PRO A 76 2.60 -4.03 -11.06
C PRO A 76 2.27 -2.53 -11.02
N ILE A 77 1.20 -2.17 -10.32
CA ILE A 77 0.74 -0.78 -10.20
C ILE A 77 1.07 -0.25 -8.80
N TRP A 78 1.55 0.98 -8.74
CA TRP A 78 1.81 1.71 -7.51
C TRP A 78 1.03 3.02 -7.52
N LEU A 79 0.30 3.31 -6.44
CA LEU A 79 -0.15 4.67 -6.15
C LEU A 79 1.07 5.42 -5.60
N THR A 80 1.60 6.37 -6.36
CA THR A 80 2.94 6.94 -6.09
C THR A 80 2.91 8.26 -5.32
N GLU A 81 1.79 8.98 -5.35
CA GLU A 81 1.67 10.34 -4.83
C GLU A 81 0.25 10.59 -4.27
N MET A 82 -0.30 9.59 -3.57
CA MET A 82 -1.70 9.61 -3.18
C MET A 82 -1.99 10.78 -2.23
N ASP A 83 -2.97 11.58 -2.58
CA ASP A 83 -3.53 12.62 -1.72
C ASP A 83 -5.01 12.87 -2.02
N VAL A 84 -5.72 13.44 -1.05
CA VAL A 84 -7.15 13.79 -1.19
C VAL A 84 -7.30 15.29 -1.00
N ARG A 85 -7.91 15.94 -2.00
CA ARG A 85 -8.00 17.40 -2.13
C ARG A 85 -9.44 17.93 -2.23
N PHE A 86 -10.43 17.12 -1.84
CA PHE A 86 -11.85 17.46 -1.94
C PHE A 86 -12.61 17.10 -0.67
N GLY A 87 -13.81 17.66 -0.53
CA GLY A 87 -14.73 17.32 0.56
C GLY A 87 -14.30 17.88 1.91
N ASN A 88 -15.19 17.72 2.90
CA ASN A 88 -14.90 18.00 4.30
C ASN A 88 -14.20 16.81 4.99
N ASP A 89 -13.81 16.99 6.25
CA ASP A 89 -13.08 15.97 7.04
C ASP A 89 -13.74 14.59 7.02
N ASP A 90 -15.06 14.51 7.22
CA ASP A 90 -15.76 13.23 7.33
C ASP A 90 -15.88 12.54 5.95
N GLU A 91 -16.09 13.32 4.88
CA GLU A 91 -16.07 12.82 3.50
C GLU A 91 -14.69 12.27 3.11
N GLN A 92 -13.61 12.94 3.53
CA GLN A 92 -12.24 12.52 3.25
C GLN A 92 -11.85 11.27 4.03
N VAL A 93 -12.24 11.17 5.30
CA VAL A 93 -12.03 9.97 6.12
C VAL A 93 -12.75 8.78 5.50
N ALA A 94 -14.01 8.95 5.10
CA ALA A 94 -14.77 7.88 4.43
C ALA A 94 -14.13 7.48 3.09
N PHE A 95 -13.70 8.47 2.30
CA PHE A 95 -13.02 8.20 1.03
C PHE A 95 -11.69 7.47 1.21
N LEU A 96 -10.87 7.87 2.20
CA LEU A 96 -9.61 7.21 2.54
C LEU A 96 -9.84 5.74 2.90
N ASP A 97 -10.84 5.48 3.74
CA ASP A 97 -11.22 4.12 4.14
C ASP A 97 -11.57 3.26 2.92
N ASP A 98 -12.46 3.75 2.07
CA ASP A 98 -12.90 3.05 0.85
C ASP A 98 -11.76 2.81 -0.14
N ILE A 99 -10.96 3.83 -0.46
CA ILE A 99 -9.94 3.74 -1.50
C ILE A 99 -8.76 2.87 -1.07
N LEU A 100 -8.37 2.91 0.22
CA LEU A 100 -7.32 2.04 0.74
C LEU A 100 -7.78 0.59 0.77
N ARG A 101 -9.01 0.31 1.26
CA ARG A 101 -9.57 -1.05 1.20
C ARG A 101 -9.63 -1.59 -0.21
N LEU A 102 -10.13 -0.76 -1.15
CA LEU A 102 -10.20 -1.14 -2.55
C LEU A 102 -8.81 -1.49 -3.07
N THR A 103 -7.85 -0.58 -2.96
CA THR A 103 -6.51 -0.77 -3.53
C THR A 103 -5.73 -1.89 -2.86
N PHE A 104 -5.84 -2.03 -1.55
CA PHE A 104 -5.26 -3.14 -0.78
C PHE A 104 -5.83 -4.51 -1.19
N SER A 105 -7.09 -4.57 -1.62
CA SER A 105 -7.73 -5.82 -2.07
C SER A 105 -7.31 -6.28 -3.48
N LEU A 106 -6.60 -5.44 -4.25
CA LEU A 106 -6.27 -5.72 -5.64
C LEU A 106 -4.85 -6.28 -5.75
N PRO A 107 -4.66 -7.54 -6.17
CA PRO A 107 -3.34 -8.21 -6.14
C PRO A 107 -2.31 -7.62 -7.11
N TYR A 108 -2.75 -6.82 -8.08
CA TYR A 108 -1.87 -6.10 -9.02
C TYR A 108 -1.47 -4.69 -8.54
N VAL A 109 -1.96 -4.27 -7.37
CA VAL A 109 -1.48 -3.07 -6.67
C VAL A 109 -0.45 -3.51 -5.65
N GLU A 110 0.81 -3.13 -5.86
CA GLU A 110 1.95 -3.56 -5.03
C GLU A 110 2.50 -2.44 -4.13
N GLY A 111 2.00 -1.21 -4.26
CA GLY A 111 2.48 -0.11 -3.43
C GLY A 111 1.54 1.09 -3.40
N ILE A 112 1.53 1.75 -2.24
CA ILE A 112 0.82 3.00 -1.99
C ILE A 112 1.80 3.93 -1.25
N ILE A 113 2.03 5.10 -1.83
CA ILE A 113 2.88 6.16 -1.29
C ILE A 113 2.01 7.43 -1.24
N PHE A 114 2.01 8.11 -0.09
CA PHE A 114 1.29 9.36 0.09
C PHE A 114 2.16 10.56 -0.27
N TRP A 115 1.55 11.60 -0.82
CA TRP A 115 2.24 12.85 -1.18
C TRP A 115 2.39 13.78 0.01
N GLY A 116 3.12 13.30 1.02
CA GLY A 116 3.36 13.99 2.28
C GLY A 116 2.29 13.68 3.34
N PHE A 117 2.60 14.05 4.59
CA PHE A 117 1.77 13.70 5.74
C PHE A 117 1.49 14.85 6.71
N TRP A 118 2.29 15.91 6.68
CA TRP A 118 2.29 16.98 7.67
C TRP A 118 1.92 18.33 7.06
N ASP A 119 0.97 19.04 7.68
CA ASP A 119 0.45 20.32 7.19
C ASP A 119 1.50 21.42 7.01
N GLY A 120 2.60 21.38 7.77
CA GLY A 120 3.70 22.32 7.64
C GLY A 120 4.50 22.21 6.34
N HIS A 121 4.39 21.09 5.61
CA HIS A 121 5.22 20.79 4.43
C HIS A 121 4.48 20.12 3.26
N ILE A 122 3.16 20.20 3.22
CA ILE A 122 2.35 19.73 2.07
C ILE A 122 1.65 20.90 1.37
N GLU A 123 1.15 20.66 0.17
CA GLU A 123 0.30 21.63 -0.53
C GLU A 123 -0.94 21.98 0.31
N HIS A 124 -1.32 23.26 0.33
CA HIS A 124 -2.36 23.79 1.24
C HIS A 124 -3.76 23.14 1.06
N ASN A 125 -4.01 22.49 -0.08
CA ASN A 125 -5.28 21.84 -0.41
C ASN A 125 -5.24 20.33 -0.22
N VAL A 126 -4.10 19.77 0.19
CA VAL A 126 -3.97 18.37 0.56
C VAL A 126 -4.32 18.22 2.03
N ARG A 127 -5.11 17.20 2.36
CA ARG A 127 -5.39 16.90 3.76
C ARG A 127 -4.15 16.29 4.44
N PRO A 128 -3.68 16.86 5.55
CA PRO A 128 -2.62 16.27 6.34
C PRO A 128 -3.10 15.10 7.20
N PHE A 129 -2.23 14.13 7.40
CA PHE A 129 -2.37 13.12 8.46
C PHE A 129 -2.06 13.72 9.84
N MET A 130 -1.16 14.71 9.89
CA MET A 130 -0.69 15.37 11.11
C MET A 130 -0.68 16.90 10.98
N THR A 131 -1.05 17.60 12.05
CA THR A 131 -1.15 19.07 12.08
C THR A 131 -0.30 19.71 13.16
N GLY A 132 0.12 20.95 12.92
CA GLY A 132 0.82 21.78 13.88
C GLY A 132 2.27 21.34 14.16
N PRO A 133 3.00 22.11 14.99
CA PRO A 133 4.42 21.87 15.25
C PRO A 133 4.72 20.58 16.03
N ASN A 134 3.70 20.00 16.69
CA ASN A 134 3.83 18.81 17.51
C ASN A 134 3.36 17.53 16.78
N PHE A 135 3.03 17.62 15.48
CA PHE A 135 2.55 16.49 14.68
C PHE A 135 1.32 15.79 15.27
N GLU A 136 0.32 16.58 15.68
CA GLU A 136 -0.92 16.05 16.26
C GLU A 136 -1.73 15.35 15.17
N LEU A 137 -2.23 14.15 15.45
CA LEU A 137 -3.03 13.38 14.48
C LEU A 137 -4.31 14.14 14.14
N THR A 138 -4.62 14.20 12.85
CA THR A 138 -5.95 14.59 12.38
C THR A 138 -6.86 13.36 12.31
N LYS A 139 -8.18 13.55 12.18
CA LYS A 139 -9.11 12.43 11.89
C LYS A 139 -8.69 11.58 10.68
N TYR A 140 -8.08 12.22 9.68
CA TYR A 140 -7.55 11.54 8.49
C TYR A 140 -6.36 10.63 8.85
N GLY A 141 -5.46 11.14 9.71
CA GLY A 141 -4.37 10.35 10.31
C GLY A 141 -4.86 9.22 11.19
N GLU A 142 -5.84 9.47 12.05
CA GLU A 142 -6.42 8.44 12.93
C GLU A 142 -7.04 7.27 12.14
N LYS A 143 -7.74 7.56 11.04
CA LYS A 143 -8.29 6.53 10.15
C LYS A 143 -7.17 5.71 9.49
N PHE A 144 -6.09 6.36 9.06
CA PHE A 144 -4.93 5.64 8.51
C PHE A 144 -4.29 4.70 9.54
N ASP A 145 -4.07 5.18 10.76
CA ASP A 145 -3.53 4.37 11.86
C ASP A 145 -4.47 3.23 12.24
N GLU A 146 -5.79 3.46 12.24
CA GLU A 146 -6.79 2.41 12.45
C GLU A 146 -6.63 1.27 11.44
N LEU A 147 -6.55 1.60 10.15
CA LEU A 147 -6.40 0.60 9.10
C LEU A 147 -5.06 -0.13 9.18
N LEU A 148 -3.94 0.59 9.18
CA LEU A 148 -2.63 -0.05 9.06
C LEU A 148 -2.12 -0.66 10.36
N LEU A 149 -2.30 0.04 11.49
CA LEU A 149 -1.68 -0.36 12.76
C LEU A 149 -2.59 -1.27 13.59
N LYS A 150 -3.90 -1.27 13.33
CA LYS A 150 -4.88 -2.08 14.07
C LYS A 150 -5.52 -3.16 13.20
N GLU A 151 -6.13 -2.80 12.07
CA GLU A 151 -6.90 -3.77 11.28
C GLU A 151 -6.03 -4.67 10.40
N TRP A 152 -5.08 -4.09 9.67
CA TRP A 152 -4.18 -4.79 8.73
C TRP A 152 -2.86 -5.19 9.37
N ARG A 153 -2.90 -5.44 10.68
CA ARG A 153 -1.78 -5.93 11.45
C ARG A 153 -2.25 -7.09 12.31
N THR A 154 -1.51 -8.20 12.27
CA THR A 154 -1.86 -9.35 13.10
C THR A 154 -1.21 -9.22 14.48
N HIS A 155 -2.04 -9.24 15.52
CA HIS A 155 -1.63 -9.34 16.91
C HIS A 155 -2.41 -10.47 17.57
N GLU A 156 -1.73 -11.56 17.90
CA GLU A 156 -2.35 -12.76 18.44
C GLU A 156 -1.67 -13.14 19.76
N THR A 157 -2.47 -13.57 20.73
CA THR A 157 -2.00 -14.18 21.98
C THR A 157 -2.80 -15.44 22.21
N PHE A 158 -2.12 -16.55 22.49
CA PHE A 158 -2.74 -17.84 22.74
C PHE A 158 -1.90 -18.65 23.73
N GLY A 159 -2.56 -19.47 24.55
CA GLY A 159 -1.87 -20.48 25.33
C GLY A 159 -1.40 -21.62 24.44
N LEU A 160 -0.32 -22.30 24.84
CA LEU A 160 0.15 -23.51 24.15
C LEU A 160 -0.88 -24.63 24.34
N PRO A 161 -1.51 -25.14 23.27
CA PRO A 161 -2.46 -26.24 23.37
C PRO A 161 -1.73 -27.56 23.64
N SER A 162 -2.46 -28.56 24.15
CA SER A 162 -1.93 -29.92 24.36
C SER A 162 -1.44 -30.60 23.08
N THR A 163 -1.87 -30.10 21.91
CA THR A 163 -1.45 -30.58 20.59
C THR A 163 -0.11 -30.01 20.12
N LEU A 164 0.48 -29.04 20.86
CA LEU A 164 1.73 -28.34 20.52
C LEU A 164 1.75 -27.66 19.14
N SER A 165 0.57 -27.43 18.53
CA SER A 165 0.45 -26.75 17.24
C SER A 165 -0.72 -25.76 17.24
N VAL A 166 -0.49 -24.55 16.72
CA VAL A 166 -1.51 -23.50 16.56
C VAL A 166 -1.50 -23.01 15.12
N SER A 167 -2.69 -22.84 14.53
CA SER A 167 -2.87 -22.24 13.21
C SER A 167 -3.69 -20.97 13.33
N LYS A 168 -3.18 -19.89 12.72
CA LYS A 168 -3.80 -18.56 12.72
C LYS A 168 -3.68 -17.96 11.33
N ARG A 169 -4.71 -17.21 10.94
CA ARG A 169 -4.64 -16.35 9.76
C ARG A 169 -3.91 -15.06 10.15
N ALA A 170 -2.91 -14.68 9.37
CA ALA A 170 -2.13 -13.47 9.58
C ALA A 170 -1.95 -12.70 8.26
N PHE A 171 -1.69 -11.39 8.35
CA PHE A 171 -1.18 -10.62 7.22
C PHE A 171 0.27 -11.01 6.90
N TYR A 172 0.71 -10.87 5.67
CA TYR A 172 2.14 -11.04 5.36
C TYR A 172 2.95 -9.88 5.96
N GLY A 173 4.22 -10.13 6.27
CA GLY A 173 5.11 -9.15 6.86
C GLY A 173 6.02 -9.71 7.94
N GLN A 174 6.70 -8.79 8.65
CA GLN A 174 7.64 -9.12 9.71
C GLN A 174 6.93 -9.19 11.06
N TYR A 175 7.20 -10.25 11.81
CA TYR A 175 6.60 -10.51 13.10
C TYR A 175 7.65 -10.81 14.15
N LYS A 176 7.32 -10.43 15.38
CA LYS A 176 8.04 -10.82 16.59
C LYS A 176 7.17 -11.76 17.40
N LEU A 177 7.62 -12.99 17.55
CA LEU A 177 6.96 -14.00 18.39
C LEU A 177 7.65 -14.04 19.74
N THR A 178 6.86 -14.02 20.81
CA THR A 178 7.34 -14.04 22.19
C THR A 178 6.60 -15.14 22.95
N ALA A 179 7.35 -16.05 23.58
CA ALA A 179 6.78 -17.00 24.54
C ALA A 179 6.98 -16.50 25.96
N THR A 180 5.94 -16.64 26.78
CA THR A 180 5.97 -16.25 28.20
C THR A 180 5.44 -17.37 29.09
N TYR A 181 5.97 -17.44 30.32
CA TYR A 181 5.50 -18.32 31.38
C TYR A 181 5.58 -17.57 32.71
N GLU A 182 4.49 -17.55 33.48
CA GLU A 182 4.42 -16.87 34.79
C GLU A 182 5.04 -15.44 34.77
N ASN A 183 4.66 -14.64 33.77
CA ASN A 183 5.14 -13.27 33.51
C ASN A 183 6.63 -13.14 33.11
N SER A 184 7.35 -14.24 32.96
CA SER A 184 8.72 -14.25 32.43
C SER A 184 8.71 -14.52 30.93
N THR A 185 9.53 -13.80 30.17
CA THR A 185 9.77 -14.13 28.75
C THR A 185 10.73 -15.30 28.66
N LEU A 186 10.31 -16.38 28.02
CA LEU A 186 11.15 -17.55 27.77
C LEU A 186 12.10 -17.30 26.60
N TRP A 187 11.56 -16.81 25.47
CA TRP A 187 12.32 -16.47 24.28
C TRP A 187 11.57 -15.47 23.39
N THR A 188 12.27 -14.90 22.41
CA THR A 188 11.73 -14.04 21.36
C THR A 188 12.36 -14.43 20.03
N LYS A 189 11.57 -14.45 18.96
CA LYS A 189 12.01 -14.82 17.61
C LYS A 189 11.37 -13.91 16.57
N ASP A 190 12.19 -13.36 15.68
CA ASP A 190 11.68 -12.64 14.52
C ASP A 190 11.40 -13.65 13.39
N ILE A 191 10.27 -13.49 12.71
CA ILE A 191 9.86 -14.28 11.55
C ILE A 191 9.35 -13.37 10.45
N GLU A 192 9.36 -13.88 9.23
CA GLU A 192 8.73 -13.24 8.08
C GLU A 192 7.66 -14.17 7.52
N LEU A 193 6.46 -13.63 7.29
CA LEU A 193 5.38 -14.32 6.59
C LEU A 193 5.29 -13.76 5.18
N GLU A 194 5.53 -14.60 4.17
CA GLU A 194 5.41 -14.21 2.77
C GLU A 194 3.99 -14.42 2.24
N ASN A 195 3.65 -13.71 1.17
CA ASN A 195 2.35 -13.82 0.52
C ASN A 195 2.04 -15.27 0.10
N ASN A 196 0.84 -15.76 0.40
CA ASN A 196 0.35 -17.12 0.09
C ASN A 196 1.23 -18.27 0.64
N THR A 197 2.00 -18.05 1.71
CA THR A 197 2.75 -19.11 2.38
C THR A 197 2.09 -19.55 3.69
N ASN A 198 2.14 -20.85 3.98
CA ASN A 198 1.90 -21.35 5.33
C ASN A 198 3.21 -21.21 6.12
N GLY A 199 3.36 -20.14 6.87
CA GLY A 199 4.51 -19.96 7.77
C GLY A 199 4.47 -20.99 8.90
N VAL A 200 5.29 -22.04 8.83
CA VAL A 200 5.44 -22.99 9.93
C VAL A 200 6.57 -22.51 10.82
N VAL A 201 6.24 -22.12 12.05
CA VAL A 201 7.23 -21.73 13.05
C VAL A 201 7.38 -22.85 14.06
N PHE A 202 8.55 -23.49 14.07
CA PHE A 202 8.93 -24.40 15.14
C PHE A 202 9.41 -23.60 16.34
N VAL A 203 8.88 -23.98 17.50
CA VAL A 203 9.22 -23.43 18.81
C VAL A 203 9.77 -24.58 19.64
N GLU A 204 10.99 -24.41 20.16
CA GLU A 204 11.52 -25.25 21.23
C GLU A 204 11.04 -24.65 22.56
N ILE A 205 10.46 -25.49 23.43
CA ILE A 205 9.94 -25.13 24.76
C ILE A 205 10.87 -25.73 25.80
#